data_AF-A0A077SM22-F1
#
_entry.id   AF-A0A077SM22-F1
#
_cell.length_a   1.000
_cell.length_b   1.000
_cell.length_c   1.000
_cell.angle_alpha   90.00
_cell.angle_beta   90.00
_cell.angle_gamma   90.00
#
_symmetry.space_group_name_H-M   'P 1'
#
loop_
_entity.id
_entity.type
_entity.pdbx_description
1 polymer ?
#
loop_
_entity_poly.entity_id
_entity_poly.type
_entity_poly.pdbx_seq_one_letter_code
_entity_poly.pdbx_strand_id
1 'polypeptide(L)'
;INTVMYYSPTIVQMAGFKSNQLALLLSLIVAGLNAAGTVVGIYMIDRCGRRQLALTSLTGVIISLGILSGAFYLQSSGLMLGLCERSVLHGSSDSWYGWLAVLGLALYIASFSPGMGPVPWTVNSEIYPEAYRGIGGGMSATVNWVSNLIVSQTFLSLAGAVGTGGTFLIFTGVAVAAFFFIIFVVPETKGLSFDQVDRMLKERAWGSGSGTERLLERNGV
;
A
#
# COMPACT_ATOMS: atom_id res chain seq x y z
N ILE A 1 3.64 -1.37 2.40
CA ILE A 1 3.65 -0.97 3.83
C ILE A 1 4.73 -1.69 4.63
N ASN A 2 4.81 -3.02 4.64
CA ASN A 2 5.74 -3.77 5.50
C ASN A 2 7.20 -3.36 5.33
N THR A 3 7.69 -3.34 4.10
CA THR A 3 9.04 -2.83 3.77
C THR A 3 9.28 -1.40 4.27
N VAL A 4 8.31 -0.50 4.07
CA VAL A 4 8.39 0.89 4.53
C VAL A 4 8.44 0.97 6.06
N MET A 5 7.72 0.10 6.76
CA MET A 5 7.77 0.01 8.22
C MET A 5 9.10 -0.56 8.72
N TYR A 6 9.62 -1.62 8.08
CA TYR A 6 10.91 -2.24 8.44
C TYR A 6 12.08 -1.27 8.24
N TYR A 7 12.07 -0.53 7.14
CA TYR A 7 13.13 0.41 6.78
C TYR A 7 12.81 1.86 7.12
N SER A 8 11.75 2.15 7.89
CA SER A 8 11.37 3.52 8.28
C SER A 8 12.55 4.30 8.90
N PRO A 9 13.29 3.75 9.89
CA PRO A 9 14.46 4.44 10.45
C PRO A 9 15.52 4.70 9.38
N THR A 10 15.77 3.74 8.49
CA THR A 10 16.73 3.86 7.40
C THR A 10 16.29 4.91 6.37
N ILE A 11 14.99 5.00 6.03
CA ILE A 11 14.45 6.02 5.13
C ILE A 11 14.61 7.41 5.72
N VAL A 12 14.35 7.56 7.02
CA VAL A 12 14.57 8.82 7.75
C VAL A 12 16.05 9.17 7.82
N GLN A 13 16.94 8.19 8.02
CA GLN A 13 18.39 8.41 7.96
C GLN A 13 18.85 8.82 6.56
N MET A 14 18.34 8.16 5.51
CA MET A 14 18.60 8.52 4.11
C MET A 14 18.13 9.95 3.79
N ALA A 15 17.08 10.44 4.46
CA ALA A 15 16.61 11.81 4.33
C ALA A 15 17.52 12.85 4.99
N GLY A 16 18.52 12.43 5.78
CA GLY A 16 19.55 13.30 6.37
C GLY A 16 19.55 13.38 7.89
N PHE A 17 18.65 12.67 8.58
CA PHE A 17 18.58 12.65 10.04
C PHE A 17 19.63 11.70 10.63
N LYS A 18 20.80 12.24 11.00
CA LYS A 18 21.95 11.46 11.51
C LYS A 18 21.78 10.94 12.95
N SER A 19 20.85 11.49 13.72
CA SER A 19 20.61 11.05 15.10
C SER A 19 19.74 9.78 15.11
N ASN A 20 20.33 8.66 15.55
CA ASN A 20 19.62 7.40 15.71
C ASN A 20 18.41 7.53 16.64
N GLN A 21 18.50 8.34 17.70
CA GLN A 21 17.39 8.56 18.63
C GLN A 21 16.21 9.27 17.95
N LEU A 22 16.47 10.30 17.13
CA LEU A 22 15.43 10.99 16.38
C LEU A 22 14.81 10.11 15.31
N ALA A 23 15.62 9.33 14.58
CA ALA A 23 15.12 8.40 13.57
C ALA A 23 14.21 7.31 14.18
N LEU A 24 14.59 6.78 15.34
CA LEU A 24 13.76 5.82 16.08
C LEU A 24 12.47 6.46 16.59
N LEU A 25 12.52 7.67 17.14
CA LEU A 25 11.33 8.39 17.62
C LEU A 25 10.35 8.68 16.48
N LEU A 26 10.84 9.15 15.33
CA LEU A 26 10.02 9.38 14.14
C LEU A 26 9.40 8.09 13.62
N SER A 27 10.14 6.98 13.67
CA SER A 27 9.63 5.64 13.31
C SER A 27 8.55 5.15 14.27
N LEU A 28 8.67 5.46 15.56
CA LEU A 28 7.65 5.16 16.56
C LEU A 28 6.35 5.93 16.29
N ILE A 29 6.44 7.22 15.96
CA ILE A 29 5.29 8.04 15.58
C ILE A 29 4.61 7.45 14.34
N VAL A 30 5.39 7.08 13.34
CA VAL A 30 4.96 6.39 12.11
C VAL A 30 4.19 5.10 12.44
N ALA A 31 4.69 4.27 13.36
CA ALA A 31 3.99 3.06 13.79
C ALA A 31 2.69 3.36 14.54
N GLY A 32 2.68 4.38 15.40
CA GLY A 32 1.48 4.85 16.08
C GLY A 32 0.40 5.35 15.12
N LEU A 33 0.79 6.10 14.09
CA LEU A 33 -0.11 6.53 13.02
C LEU A 33 -0.71 5.35 12.27
N ASN A 34 0.08 4.30 12.01
CA ASN A 34 -0.44 3.08 11.38
C ASN A 34 -1.44 2.34 12.30
N ALA A 35 -1.17 2.28 13.60
CA ALA A 35 -2.12 1.66 14.54
C ALA A 35 -3.44 2.45 14.60
N ALA A 36 -3.36 3.77 14.76
CA ALA A 36 -4.52 4.65 14.81
C ALA A 36 -5.32 4.65 13.49
N GLY A 37 -4.62 4.73 12.35
CA GLY A 37 -5.23 4.66 11.03
C GLY A 37 -5.97 3.35 10.80
N THR A 38 -5.45 2.23 11.30
CA THR A 38 -6.11 0.93 11.19
C THR A 38 -7.42 0.92 11.98
N VAL A 39 -7.43 1.48 13.20
CA VAL A 39 -8.65 1.62 14.00
C VAL A 39 -9.70 2.45 13.26
N VAL A 40 -9.30 3.59 12.69
CA VAL A 40 -10.19 4.42 11.85
C VAL A 40 -10.70 3.62 10.65
N GLY A 41 -9.84 2.84 10.00
CA GLY A 41 -10.19 1.98 8.88
C GLY A 41 -11.25 0.94 9.22
N ILE A 42 -11.17 0.32 10.40
CA ILE A 42 -12.17 -0.63 10.90
C ILE A 42 -13.55 0.03 11.01
N TYR A 43 -13.63 1.29 11.44
CA TYR A 43 -14.92 2.01 11.48
C TYR A 43 -15.40 2.47 10.09
N MET A 44 -14.47 2.82 9.20
CA MET A 44 -14.80 3.37 7.88
C MET A 44 -15.19 2.29 6.86
N ILE A 45 -14.69 1.06 6.98
CA ILE A 45 -14.90 0.00 5.99
C ILE A 45 -16.37 -0.37 5.80
N ASP A 46 -17.16 -0.31 6.87
CA ASP A 46 -18.60 -0.57 6.79
C ASP A 46 -19.41 0.65 6.35
N ARG A 47 -18.89 1.87 6.55
CA ARG A 47 -19.57 3.10 6.13
C ARG A 47 -19.32 3.48 4.68
N CYS A 48 -18.06 3.46 4.23
CA CYS A 48 -17.67 3.91 2.89
C CYS A 48 -17.79 2.81 1.84
N GLY A 49 -17.75 1.54 2.25
CA GLY A 49 -17.62 0.41 1.33
C GLY A 49 -16.17 0.09 1.01
N ARG A 50 -15.94 -1.13 0.52
CA ARG A 50 -14.59 -1.71 0.39
C ARG A 50 -13.87 -1.07 -0.80
N ARG A 51 -14.55 -0.99 -1.95
CA ARG A 51 -13.93 -0.47 -3.18
C ARG A 51 -13.62 1.01 -3.07
N GLN A 52 -14.56 1.82 -2.58
CA GLN A 52 -14.32 3.25 -2.44
C GLN A 52 -13.21 3.56 -1.44
N LEU A 53 -13.17 2.84 -0.30
CA LEU A 53 -12.13 3.04 0.71
C LEU A 53 -10.74 2.62 0.22
N ALA A 54 -10.63 1.56 -0.58
CA ALA A 54 -9.37 1.19 -1.24
C ALA A 54 -8.90 2.26 -2.25
N LEU A 55 -9.81 2.80 -3.06
CA LEU A 55 -9.47 3.82 -4.06
C LEU A 55 -9.03 5.14 -3.43
N THR A 56 -9.73 5.64 -2.41
CA THR A 56 -9.33 6.88 -1.71
C THR A 56 -7.98 6.72 -1.02
N SER A 57 -7.74 5.56 -0.40
CA SER A 57 -6.45 5.21 0.20
C SER A 57 -5.32 5.14 -0.82
N LEU A 58 -5.54 4.49 -1.97
CA LEU A 58 -4.55 4.39 -3.05
C LEU A 58 -4.22 5.75 -3.66
N THR A 59 -5.20 6.65 -3.83
CA THR A 59 -4.93 8.02 -4.27
C THR A 59 -3.98 8.74 -3.33
N GLY A 60 -4.23 8.66 -2.01
CA GLY A 60 -3.34 9.25 -1.01
C GLY A 60 -1.95 8.61 -1.02
N VAL A 61 -1.87 7.29 -1.19
CA VAL A 61 -0.59 6.55 -1.34
C VAL A 61 0.19 7.02 -2.56
N ILE A 62 -0.45 7.16 -3.73
CA ILE A 62 0.19 7.62 -4.97
C ILE A 62 0.76 9.02 -4.79
N ILE A 63 -0.02 9.94 -4.22
CA ILE A 63 0.42 11.31 -3.94
C ILE A 63 1.62 11.30 -2.99
N SER A 64 1.53 10.52 -1.91
CA SER A 64 2.58 10.46 -0.89
C SER A 64 3.89 9.86 -1.42
N LEU A 65 3.80 8.80 -2.24
CA LEU A 65 4.97 8.21 -2.91
C LEU A 65 5.56 9.17 -3.95
N GLY A 66 4.72 9.95 -4.63
CA GLY A 66 5.16 11.04 -5.51
C GLY A 66 5.94 12.12 -4.76
N ILE A 67 5.45 12.54 -3.58
CA ILE A 67 6.15 13.50 -2.69
C ILE A 67 7.49 12.92 -2.22
N LEU A 68 7.51 11.67 -1.75
CA LEU A 68 8.74 10.98 -1.35
C LEU A 68 9.75 10.91 -2.49
N SER A 69 9.31 10.43 -3.66
CA SER A 69 10.12 10.37 -4.86
C SER A 69 10.69 11.75 -5.20
N GLY A 70 9.85 12.78 -5.25
CA GLY A 70 10.26 14.17 -5.52
C GLY A 70 11.25 14.72 -4.49
N ALA A 71 11.02 14.48 -3.19
CA ALA A 71 11.90 14.93 -2.11
C ALA A 71 13.31 14.31 -2.25
N PHE A 72 13.38 13.00 -2.48
CA PHE A 72 14.66 12.31 -2.67
C PHE A 72 15.32 12.62 -4.01
N TYR A 73 14.54 12.84 -5.09
CA TYR A 73 15.08 13.30 -6.36
C TYR A 73 15.64 14.72 -6.25
N LEU A 74 14.96 15.66 -5.60
CA LEU A 74 15.47 17.02 -5.42
C LEU A 74 16.70 17.05 -4.51
N GLN A 75 16.78 16.12 -3.56
CA GLN A 75 17.95 15.92 -2.71
C GLN A 75 19.15 15.36 -3.49
N SER A 76 18.93 14.42 -4.43
CA SER A 76 20.00 13.83 -5.27
C SER A 76 20.39 14.69 -6.48
N SER A 77 19.42 15.40 -7.07
CA SER A 77 19.53 16.18 -8.30
C SER A 77 19.95 17.63 -8.03
N GLY A 78 20.51 17.93 -6.85
CA GLY A 78 20.79 19.30 -6.46
C GLY A 78 21.42 20.10 -7.59
N LEU A 79 21.15 21.41 -7.61
CA LEU A 79 21.96 22.46 -8.21
C LEU A 79 23.42 22.35 -7.66
N MET A 80 24.07 21.27 -8.04
CA MET A 80 25.30 20.66 -7.53
C MET A 80 26.29 20.60 -8.69
N LEU A 81 26.30 21.68 -9.47
CA LEU A 81 27.42 22.08 -10.32
C LEU A 81 28.18 23.28 -9.73
N GLY A 82 27.87 23.72 -8.49
CA GLY A 82 28.46 24.94 -7.93
C GLY A 82 29.04 24.90 -6.51
N LEU A 83 28.55 24.07 -5.58
CA LEU A 83 28.90 24.23 -4.16
C LEU A 83 29.27 22.96 -3.40
N CYS A 84 29.42 21.81 -4.08
CA CYS A 84 29.64 20.55 -3.38
C CYS A 84 31.06 20.33 -2.83
N GLU A 85 31.95 21.31 -2.99
CA GLU A 85 33.18 21.36 -2.21
C GLU A 85 32.94 21.79 -0.75
N ARG A 86 31.74 22.27 -0.38
CA ARG A 86 31.47 22.87 0.94
C ARG A 86 30.53 22.08 1.86
N SER A 87 29.78 21.09 1.35
CA SER A 87 28.77 20.34 2.12
C SER A 87 29.30 19.11 2.86
N VAL A 88 30.54 18.67 2.60
CA VAL A 88 31.22 17.68 3.45
C VAL A 88 31.47 18.24 4.87
N LEU A 89 31.41 19.58 5.03
CA LEU A 89 31.72 20.27 6.29
C LEU A 89 30.52 20.83 7.07
N HIS A 90 29.27 20.73 6.59
CA HIS A 90 28.10 21.23 7.34
C HIS A 90 27.02 20.15 7.48
N GLY A 91 27.10 19.42 8.60
CA GLY A 91 26.03 18.58 9.10
C GLY A 91 24.87 19.41 9.64
N SER A 92 24.06 19.97 8.75
CA SER A 92 22.84 20.68 9.13
C SER A 92 21.63 19.78 8.88
N SER A 93 21.02 19.33 9.97
CA SER A 93 19.72 18.65 10.05
C SER A 93 18.52 19.50 9.55
N ASP A 94 18.78 20.59 8.81
CA ASP A 94 17.84 21.65 8.42
C ASP A 94 17.60 21.68 6.90
N SER A 95 17.82 20.57 6.21
CA SER A 95 17.43 20.48 4.80
C SER A 95 15.93 20.29 4.70
N TRP A 96 15.22 21.29 4.17
CA TRP A 96 13.75 21.25 3.99
C TRP A 96 13.28 20.00 3.22
N TYR A 97 14.13 19.47 2.34
CA TYR A 97 13.89 18.22 1.59
C TYR A 97 13.78 17.00 2.51
N GLY A 98 14.57 16.94 3.60
CA GLY A 98 14.52 15.84 4.56
C GLY A 98 13.21 15.82 5.35
N TRP A 99 12.74 16.99 5.79
CA TRP A 99 11.42 17.13 6.41
C TRP A 99 10.27 16.83 5.44
N LEU A 100 10.41 17.19 4.16
CA LEU A 100 9.45 16.82 3.12
C LEU A 100 9.38 15.30 2.92
N ALA A 101 10.51 14.59 2.98
CA ALA A 101 10.54 13.13 2.93
C ALA A 101 9.85 12.50 4.16
N VAL A 102 10.10 13.02 5.37
CA VAL A 102 9.41 12.56 6.60
C VAL A 102 7.91 12.82 6.51
N LEU A 103 7.48 13.98 6.01
CA LEU A 103 6.08 14.30 5.79
C LEU A 103 5.44 13.36 4.77
N GLY A 104 6.11 13.09 3.64
CA GLY A 104 5.66 12.16 2.63
C GLY A 104 5.53 10.73 3.18
N LEU A 105 6.45 10.30 4.04
CA LEU A 105 6.38 9.02 4.73
C LEU A 105 5.19 8.95 5.70
N ALA A 106 4.96 9.99 6.48
CA ALA A 106 3.81 10.07 7.39
C ALA A 106 2.47 10.06 6.62
N LEU A 107 2.38 10.82 5.53
CA LEU A 107 1.20 10.86 4.66
C LEU A 107 0.96 9.51 3.97
N TYR A 108 2.01 8.81 3.55
CA TYR A 108 1.91 7.46 2.97
C TYR A 108 1.22 6.52 3.96
N ILE A 109 1.63 6.55 5.22
CA ILE A 109 1.08 5.67 6.26
C ILE A 109 -0.34 6.08 6.64
N ALA A 110 -0.57 7.38 6.84
CA ALA A 110 -1.90 7.91 7.15
C ALA A 110 -2.91 7.60 6.04
N SER A 111 -2.47 7.56 4.78
CA SER A 111 -3.32 7.21 3.64
C SER A 111 -3.50 5.70 3.49
N PHE A 112 -2.43 4.92 3.65
CA PHE A 112 -2.45 3.47 3.49
C PHE A 112 -3.31 2.79 4.56
N SER A 113 -3.10 3.20 5.82
CA SER A 113 -3.58 2.49 7.00
C SER A 113 -5.10 2.31 7.08
N PRO A 114 -5.95 3.35 6.88
CA PRO A 114 -7.39 3.19 7.01
C PRO A 114 -8.05 2.41 5.86
N GLY A 115 -7.42 2.33 4.67
CA GLY A 115 -8.01 1.66 3.51
C GLY A 115 -7.26 0.40 3.12
N MET A 116 -6.09 0.55 2.49
CA MET A 116 -5.29 -0.59 2.04
C MET A 116 -4.75 -1.48 3.17
N GLY A 117 -4.83 -1.05 4.42
CA GLY A 117 -4.60 -1.88 5.60
C GLY A 117 -5.66 -2.99 5.75
N PRO A 118 -6.91 -2.67 6.11
CA PRO A 118 -7.95 -3.67 6.37
C PRO A 118 -8.65 -4.20 5.11
N VAL A 119 -8.85 -3.36 4.08
CA VAL A 119 -9.74 -3.69 2.95
C VAL A 119 -9.33 -4.95 2.19
N PRO A 120 -8.06 -5.18 1.82
CA PRO A 120 -7.69 -6.38 1.09
C PRO A 120 -8.00 -7.67 1.86
N TRP A 121 -7.83 -7.68 3.18
CA TRP A 121 -8.14 -8.83 4.02
C TRP A 121 -9.65 -9.08 4.12
N THR A 122 -10.43 -8.01 4.22
CA THR A 122 -11.90 -8.09 4.23
C THR A 122 -12.46 -8.57 2.90
N VAL A 123 -12.01 -8.00 1.77
CA VAL A 123 -12.46 -8.45 0.44
C VAL A 123 -12.05 -9.92 0.23
N ASN A 124 -10.84 -10.30 0.63
CA ASN A 124 -10.36 -11.67 0.51
C ASN A 124 -11.20 -12.69 1.30
N SER A 125 -11.83 -12.29 2.42
CA SER A 125 -12.74 -13.20 3.15
C SER A 125 -14.17 -13.21 2.57
N GLU A 126 -14.58 -12.14 1.90
CA GLU A 126 -15.93 -11.95 1.34
C GLU A 126 -16.11 -12.59 -0.05
N ILE A 127 -15.07 -12.61 -0.89
CA ILE A 127 -15.17 -13.07 -2.29
C ILE A 127 -15.21 -14.60 -2.46
N TYR A 128 -14.69 -15.36 -1.49
CA TYR A 128 -14.59 -16.81 -1.64
C TYR A 128 -15.88 -17.52 -1.19
N PRO A 129 -16.36 -18.52 -1.95
CA PRO A 129 -17.41 -19.42 -1.50
C PRO A 129 -17.01 -20.10 -0.20
N GLU A 130 -17.99 -20.38 0.66
CA GLU A 130 -17.76 -20.94 1.99
C GLU A 130 -16.90 -22.20 1.98
N ALA A 131 -17.16 -23.12 1.04
CA ALA A 131 -16.43 -24.39 0.90
C ALA A 131 -14.93 -24.22 0.61
N TYR A 132 -14.51 -23.13 -0.02
CA TYR A 132 -13.12 -22.92 -0.46
C TYR A 132 -12.44 -21.73 0.21
N ARG A 133 -13.13 -21.03 1.12
CA ARG A 133 -12.63 -19.81 1.77
C ARG A 133 -11.31 -20.03 2.50
N GLY A 134 -11.12 -21.18 3.14
CA GLY A 134 -9.87 -21.53 3.81
C GLY A 134 -8.69 -21.63 2.85
N ILE A 135 -8.85 -22.36 1.74
CA ILE A 135 -7.79 -22.58 0.74
C ILE A 135 -7.50 -21.29 -0.02
N GLY A 136 -8.54 -20.59 -0.50
CA GLY A 136 -8.40 -19.29 -1.18
C GLY A 136 -7.71 -18.26 -0.30
N GLY A 137 -8.16 -18.16 0.96
CA GLY A 137 -7.55 -17.27 1.96
C GLY A 137 -6.09 -17.60 2.21
N GLY A 138 -5.75 -18.88 2.39
CA GLY A 138 -4.38 -19.35 2.59
C GLY A 138 -3.46 -19.04 1.41
N MET A 139 -3.89 -19.35 0.17
CA MET A 139 -3.11 -19.06 -1.03
C MET A 139 -2.86 -17.56 -1.19
N SER A 140 -3.88 -16.73 -1.00
CA SER A 140 -3.78 -15.27 -1.06
C SER A 140 -2.78 -14.74 -0.02
N ALA A 141 -2.83 -15.26 1.21
CA ALA A 141 -1.86 -14.93 2.26
C ALA A 141 -0.44 -15.37 1.89
N THR A 142 -0.24 -16.57 1.34
CA THR A 142 1.07 -17.03 0.88
C THR A 142 1.64 -16.10 -0.19
N VAL A 143 0.85 -15.72 -1.19
CA VAL A 143 1.28 -14.77 -2.23
C VAL A 143 1.64 -13.42 -1.62
N ASN A 144 0.86 -12.94 -0.64
CA ASN A 144 1.15 -11.70 0.08
C ASN A 144 2.50 -11.75 0.80
N TRP A 145 2.75 -12.81 1.58
CA TRP A 145 3.98 -12.93 2.36
C TRP A 145 5.21 -13.18 1.49
N VAL A 146 5.08 -13.95 0.41
CA VAL A 146 6.17 -14.14 -0.57
C VAL A 146 6.49 -12.82 -1.28
N SER A 147 5.46 -12.08 -1.73
CA SER A 147 5.65 -10.77 -2.35
C SER A 147 6.30 -9.77 -1.38
N ASN A 148 5.88 -9.78 -0.11
CA ASN A 148 6.49 -8.99 0.95
C ASN A 148 7.98 -9.33 1.13
N LEU A 149 8.33 -10.62 1.16
CA LEU A 149 9.72 -11.06 1.29
C LEU A 149 10.56 -10.54 0.12
N ILE A 150 10.07 -10.68 -1.11
CA ILE A 150 10.75 -10.20 -2.32
C ILE A 150 10.97 -8.68 -2.24
N VAL A 151 9.91 -7.90 -2.01
CA VAL A 151 10.01 -6.42 -1.96
C VAL A 151 10.92 -5.97 -0.83
N SER A 152 10.84 -6.60 0.35
CA SER A 152 11.67 -6.23 1.50
C SER A 152 13.15 -6.52 1.25
N GLN A 153 13.50 -7.67 0.67
CA GLN A 153 14.88 -8.01 0.34
C GLN A 153 15.47 -7.15 -0.78
N THR A 154 14.65 -6.83 -1.79
CA THR A 154 15.10 -6.06 -2.96
C THR A 154 15.16 -4.55 -2.71
N PHE A 155 14.46 -4.03 -1.70
CA PHE A 155 14.31 -2.58 -1.50
C PHE A 155 15.63 -1.82 -1.39
N LEU A 156 16.53 -2.23 -0.49
CA LEU A 156 17.81 -1.55 -0.30
C LEU A 156 18.71 -1.70 -1.54
N SER A 157 18.69 -2.86 -2.19
CA SER A 157 19.44 -3.09 -3.43
C SER A 157 18.95 -2.18 -4.56
N LEU A 158 17.63 -2.02 -4.69
CA LEU A 158 17.01 -1.12 -5.67
C LEU A 158 17.34 0.33 -5.34
N ALA A 159 17.25 0.73 -4.07
CA ALA A 159 17.63 2.08 -3.63
C ALA A 159 19.10 2.39 -3.91
N GLY A 160 20.01 1.42 -3.75
CA GLY A 160 21.42 1.58 -4.12
C GLY A 160 21.67 1.66 -5.63
N ALA A 161 20.88 0.95 -6.44
CA ALA A 161 21.07 0.86 -7.89
C ALA A 161 20.48 2.03 -8.66
N VAL A 162 19.24 2.45 -8.35
CA VAL A 162 18.51 3.50 -9.08
C VAL A 162 18.27 4.76 -8.24
N GLY A 163 18.73 4.78 -6.99
CA GLY A 163 18.47 5.84 -6.02
C GLY A 163 17.14 5.67 -5.30
N THR A 164 17.06 6.24 -4.09
CA THR A 164 15.85 6.20 -3.25
C THR A 164 14.65 6.87 -3.93
N GLY A 165 14.88 7.99 -4.65
CA GLY A 165 13.84 8.66 -5.45
C GLY A 165 13.29 7.75 -6.56
N GLY A 166 14.16 7.13 -7.35
CA GLY A 166 13.76 6.18 -8.41
C GLY A 166 13.02 4.96 -7.87
N THR A 167 13.43 4.46 -6.70
CA THR A 167 12.77 3.34 -6.02
C THR A 167 11.33 3.67 -5.64
N PHE A 168 11.10 4.84 -5.03
CA PHE A 168 9.74 5.28 -4.70
C PHE A 168 8.90 5.57 -5.95
N LEU A 169 9.50 6.05 -7.04
CA LEU A 169 8.80 6.24 -8.31
C LEU A 169 8.30 4.91 -8.91
N ILE A 170 9.11 3.85 -8.84
CA ILE A 170 8.70 2.50 -9.24
C ILE A 170 7.50 2.05 -8.40
N PHE A 171 7.54 2.26 -7.08
CA PHE A 171 6.41 1.95 -6.21
C PHE A 171 5.16 2.79 -6.52
N THR A 172 5.31 4.06 -6.91
CA THR A 172 4.20 4.88 -7.42
C THR A 172 3.58 4.23 -8.66
N GLY A 173 4.39 3.77 -9.61
CA GLY A 173 3.90 3.07 -10.81
C GLY A 173 3.10 1.80 -10.48
N VAL A 174 3.60 1.00 -9.54
CA VAL A 174 2.88 -0.19 -9.05
C VAL A 174 1.57 0.21 -8.36
N ALA A 175 1.57 1.28 -7.56
CA ALA A 175 0.37 1.77 -6.89
C ALA A 175 -0.68 2.30 -7.88
N VAL A 176 -0.26 2.96 -8.97
CA VAL A 176 -1.15 3.40 -10.06
C VAL A 176 -1.75 2.19 -10.78
N ALA A 177 -0.94 1.17 -11.09
CA ALA A 177 -1.46 -0.07 -11.69
C ALA A 177 -2.48 -0.75 -10.76
N ALA A 178 -2.20 -0.81 -9.45
CA ALA A 178 -3.13 -1.32 -8.46
C ALA A 178 -4.43 -0.50 -8.40
N PHE A 179 -4.35 0.83 -8.50
CA PHE A 179 -5.52 1.71 -8.52
C PHE A 179 -6.45 1.37 -9.68
N PHE A 180 -5.93 1.23 -10.91
CA PHE A 180 -6.74 0.82 -12.05
C PHE A 180 -7.26 -0.61 -11.91
N PHE A 181 -6.47 -1.53 -11.35
CA PHE A 181 -6.93 -2.88 -11.05
C PHE A 181 -8.16 -2.87 -10.12
N ILE A 182 -8.16 -2.07 -9.05
CA ILE A 182 -9.32 -1.93 -8.17
C ILE A 182 -10.53 -1.33 -8.89
N ILE A 183 -10.31 -0.38 -9.82
CA ILE A 183 -11.42 0.19 -10.60
C ILE A 183 -12.08 -0.86 -11.48
N PHE A 184 -11.31 -1.66 -12.22
CA PHE A 184 -11.86 -2.53 -13.26
C PHE A 184 -12.21 -3.94 -12.77
N VAL A 185 -11.44 -4.48 -11.83
CA VAL A 185 -11.52 -5.90 -11.45
C VAL A 185 -12.29 -6.11 -10.15
N VAL A 186 -12.09 -5.23 -9.16
CA VAL A 186 -12.64 -5.45 -7.82
C VAL A 186 -14.08 -4.96 -7.71
N PRO A 187 -15.07 -5.84 -7.45
CA PRO A 187 -16.44 -5.44 -7.20
C PRO A 187 -16.61 -4.78 -5.83
N GLU A 188 -17.69 -4.03 -5.65
CA GLU A 188 -18.12 -3.60 -4.32
C GLU A 188 -18.88 -4.74 -3.64
N THR A 189 -18.51 -5.07 -2.42
CA THR A 189 -19.09 -6.17 -1.61
C THR A 189 -19.91 -5.65 -0.43
N LYS A 190 -19.92 -4.33 -0.19
CA LYS A 190 -20.64 -3.71 0.93
C LYS A 190 -22.12 -4.10 0.96
N GLY A 191 -22.54 -4.66 2.09
CA GLY A 191 -23.96 -4.93 2.39
C GLY A 191 -24.55 -6.13 1.66
N LEU A 192 -23.73 -6.92 0.96
CA LEU A 192 -24.15 -8.14 0.30
C LEU A 192 -23.94 -9.36 1.21
N SER A 193 -24.87 -10.31 1.19
CA SER A 193 -24.66 -11.63 1.79
C SER A 193 -23.68 -12.46 0.95
N PHE A 194 -23.09 -13.50 1.54
CA PHE A 194 -22.16 -14.39 0.83
C PHE A 194 -22.78 -15.00 -0.43
N ASP A 195 -24.05 -15.39 -0.40
CA ASP A 195 -24.77 -15.93 -1.57
C ASP A 195 -24.96 -14.88 -2.67
N GLN A 196 -25.19 -13.62 -2.28
CA GLN A 196 -25.31 -12.51 -3.21
C GLN A 196 -23.96 -12.19 -3.88
N VAL A 197 -22.86 -12.25 -3.13
CA VAL A 197 -21.49 -12.09 -3.67
C VAL A 197 -21.16 -13.22 -4.64
N ASP A 198 -21.45 -14.47 -4.28
CA ASP A 198 -21.26 -15.63 -5.17
C ASP A 198 -22.05 -15.47 -6.46
N ARG A 199 -23.34 -15.14 -6.39
CA ARG A 199 -24.17 -14.90 -7.58
C ARG A 199 -23.63 -13.76 -8.44
N MET A 200 -23.27 -12.62 -7.84
CA MET A 200 -22.69 -11.47 -8.55
C MET A 200 -21.42 -11.86 -9.31
N LEU A 201 -20.52 -12.63 -8.68
CA LEU A 201 -19.28 -13.05 -9.32
C LEU A 201 -19.55 -14.03 -10.48
N LYS A 202 -20.53 -14.92 -10.33
CA LYS A 202 -20.94 -15.85 -11.40
C LYS A 202 -21.56 -15.11 -12.60
N GLU A 203 -22.43 -14.14 -12.35
CA GLU A 203 -23.00 -13.28 -13.39
C GLU A 203 -21.92 -12.48 -14.14
N ARG A 204 -20.91 -11.97 -13.41
CA ARG A 204 -19.74 -11.30 -14.03
C ARG A 204 -18.87 -12.25 -14.87
N ALA A 205 -18.73 -13.50 -14.46
CA ALA A 205 -17.87 -14.48 -15.13
C ALA A 205 -18.52 -15.11 -16.37
N TRP A 206 -19.81 -15.45 -16.28
CA TRP A 206 -20.52 -16.22 -17.33
C TRP A 206 -21.62 -15.45 -18.05
N GLY A 207 -21.90 -14.20 -17.66
CA GLY A 207 -22.99 -13.40 -18.20
C GLY A 207 -24.36 -13.83 -17.66
N SER A 208 -25.37 -12.96 -17.82
CA SER A 208 -26.77 -13.25 -17.47
C SER A 208 -27.41 -14.18 -18.52
N GLY A 209 -26.91 -15.41 -18.60
CA GLY A 209 -27.47 -16.45 -19.45
C GLY A 209 -28.44 -17.32 -18.65
N SER A 210 -29.72 -17.34 -19.05
CA SER A 210 -30.83 -18.10 -18.46
C SER A 210 -30.71 -19.63 -18.56
N GLY A 211 -29.50 -20.19 -18.66
CA GLY A 211 -29.24 -21.60 -18.93
C GLY A 211 -28.17 -22.24 -18.05
N THR A 212 -27.75 -21.59 -16.96
CA THR A 212 -26.78 -22.16 -16.03
C THR A 212 -27.50 -22.74 -14.81
N GLU A 213 -28.33 -23.76 -15.02
CA GLU A 213 -28.82 -24.59 -13.91
C GLU A 213 -27.64 -25.30 -13.25
N ARG A 214 -27.62 -25.31 -11.92
CA ARG A 214 -26.64 -26.12 -11.17
C ARG A 214 -26.89 -27.59 -11.52
N LEU A 215 -25.86 -28.36 -11.86
CA LEU A 215 -25.98 -29.81 -12.08
C LEU A 215 -26.55 -30.57 -10.86
N LEU A 216 -26.53 -29.96 -9.67
CA LEU A 216 -27.17 -30.46 -8.46
C LEU A 216 -28.70 -30.27 -8.44
N GLU A 217 -29.23 -29.23 -9.09
CA GLU A 217 -30.69 -29.06 -9.27
C GLU A 217 -31.22 -29.93 -10.41
N ARG A 218 -30.38 -30.22 -11.42
CA ARG A 218 -30.75 -31.08 -12.56
C ARG A 218 -30.82 -32.57 -12.21
N ASN A 219 -30.16 -33.01 -11.13
CA ASN A 219 -30.12 -34.41 -10.70
C ASN A 219 -30.70 -34.58 -9.29
N GLY A 220 -31.95 -34.14 -9.07
CA GLY A 220 -32.65 -34.20 -7.78
C GLY A 220 -32.36 -35.45 -6.95
N VAL A 221 -31.37 -35.31 -6.07
CA VAL A 221 -31.03 -36.16 -4.90
C VAL A 221 -30.60 -35.20 -3.81
#